data_AF-A0A382XND8-F1
#
_entry.id   AF-A0A382XND8-F1
#
_cell.length_a   1.000
_cell.length_b   1.000
_cell.length_c   1.000
_cell.angle_alpha   90.00
_cell.angle_beta   90.00
_cell.angle_gamma   90.00
#
_symmetry.space_group_name_H-M   'P 1'
#
loop_
_entity.id
_entity.type
_entity.pdbx_description
1 polymer ?
#
loop_
_entity_poly.entity_id
_entity_poly.type
_entity_poly.pdbx_seq_one_letter_code
_entity_poly.pdbx_strand_id
1 'polypeptide(L)'
;DIGGGFVEIGVDSDQNVSIAGLGSTVYSAAGRWAFENDIYPYSAVGPWNIPSTRTQLKCGMKYIGIDMRGIDKFSLSPQTLGYPRKDIKIYDYYPEWAFNKDITKI
;
A
#
# COMPACT_ATOMS: atom_id res chain seq x y z
N ASP A 1 2.46 11.41 -14.25
CA ASP A 1 3.36 11.72 -15.38
C ASP A 1 2.89 10.89 -16.58
N ILE A 2 2.49 11.52 -17.69
CA ILE A 2 2.09 10.80 -18.92
C ILE A 2 3.33 10.78 -19.82
N GLY A 3 4.29 9.93 -19.47
CA GLY A 3 5.57 9.85 -20.17
C GLY A 3 6.08 8.43 -20.14
N GLY A 4 5.89 7.69 -21.23
CA GLY A 4 6.49 6.37 -21.43
C GLY A 4 5.55 5.19 -21.68
N GLY A 5 4.25 5.41 -21.91
CA GLY A 5 3.29 4.30 -22.11
C GLY A 5 2.85 3.63 -20.80
N PHE A 6 3.11 4.29 -19.66
CA PHE A 6 2.68 3.84 -18.34
C PHE A 6 1.84 4.92 -17.64
N VAL A 7 0.93 4.50 -16.76
CA VAL A 7 0.19 5.40 -15.86
C VAL A 7 0.21 4.85 -14.45
N GLU A 8 0.47 5.72 -13.47
CA GLU A 8 0.42 5.35 -12.06
C GLU A 8 -1.02 5.41 -11.54
N ILE A 9 -1.46 4.34 -10.88
CA ILE A 9 -2.72 4.31 -10.14
C ILE A 9 -2.43 4.57 -8.67
N GLY A 10 -2.82 5.74 -8.19
CA GLY A 10 -2.91 6.08 -6.77
C GLY A 10 -4.37 6.03 -6.30
N VAL A 11 -4.62 5.42 -5.15
CA VAL A 11 -5.95 5.42 -4.52
C VAL A 11 -5.81 5.93 -3.10
N ASP A 12 -6.60 6.94 -2.78
CA ASP A 12 -6.77 7.45 -1.42
C ASP A 12 -8.27 7.51 -1.10
N SER A 13 -8.62 7.30 0.16
CA SER A 13 -9.99 7.35 0.63
C SER A 13 -10.03 7.97 2.01
N ASP A 14 -10.93 8.95 2.20
CA ASP A 14 -11.24 9.44 3.54
C ASP A 14 -11.81 8.28 4.38
N GLN A 15 -11.26 8.11 5.58
CA GLN A 15 -11.59 7.01 6.48
C GLN A 15 -13.06 7.00 6.90
N ASN A 16 -13.71 8.16 6.94
CA ASN A 16 -15.11 8.29 7.34
C ASN A 16 -16.09 7.83 6.25
N VAL A 17 -15.61 7.67 5.02
CA VAL A 17 -16.42 7.25 3.85
C VAL A 17 -15.88 5.98 3.19
N SER A 18 -14.86 5.36 3.79
CA SER A 18 -14.25 4.14 3.27
C SER A 18 -15.23 2.97 3.43
N ILE A 19 -15.91 2.63 2.33
CA ILE A 19 -16.81 1.48 2.25
C ILE A 19 -16.08 0.26 1.67
N ALA A 20 -16.50 -0.93 2.09
CA ALA A 20 -15.95 -2.17 1.60
C ALA A 20 -16.04 -2.25 0.06
N GLY A 21 -14.91 -2.48 -0.60
CA GLY A 21 -14.85 -2.61 -2.05
C GLY A 21 -14.68 -1.30 -2.83
N LEU A 22 -14.72 -0.13 -2.18
CA LEU A 22 -14.48 1.16 -2.84
C LEU A 22 -13.10 1.19 -3.51
N GLY A 23 -12.06 0.84 -2.76
CA GLY A 23 -10.69 0.79 -3.28
C GLY A 23 -10.57 -0.12 -4.51
N SER A 24 -11.15 -1.32 -4.47
CA SER A 24 -11.15 -2.24 -5.61
C SER A 24 -11.91 -1.68 -6.81
N THR A 25 -13.01 -0.97 -6.59
CA THR A 25 -13.84 -0.40 -7.66
C THR A 25 -13.09 0.71 -8.39
N VAL A 26 -12.51 1.65 -7.64
CA VAL A 26 -11.70 2.74 -8.19
C VAL A 26 -10.49 2.17 -8.92
N TYR A 27 -9.78 1.21 -8.31
CA TYR A 27 -8.59 0.62 -8.89
C TYR A 27 -8.89 -0.11 -10.21
N SER A 28 -9.98 -0.90 -10.26
CA SER A 28 -10.43 -1.58 -11.48
C SER A 28 -10.86 -0.61 -12.57
N ALA A 29 -11.55 0.49 -12.22
CA ALA A 29 -11.94 1.51 -13.18
C ALA A 29 -10.73 2.23 -13.79
N ALA A 30 -9.75 2.59 -12.95
CA ALA A 30 -8.50 3.20 -13.41
C ALA A 30 -7.68 2.25 -14.30
N GLY A 31 -7.56 0.97 -13.90
CA GLY A 31 -6.88 -0.04 -14.71
C GLY A 31 -7.57 -0.30 -16.04
N ARG A 32 -8.92 -0.30 -16.07
CA ARG A 32 -9.70 -0.42 -17.30
C ARG A 32 -9.49 0.77 -18.24
N TRP A 33 -9.53 1.99 -17.71
CA TRP A 33 -9.26 3.19 -18.50
C TRP A 33 -7.85 3.16 -19.11
N ALA A 34 -6.84 2.74 -18.33
CA ALA A 34 -5.48 2.60 -18.84
C ALA A 34 -5.40 1.61 -20.02
N PHE A 35 -6.02 0.43 -19.85
CA PHE A 35 -6.09 -0.59 -20.88
C PHE A 35 -6.81 -0.11 -22.15
N GLU A 36 -7.94 0.59 -22.00
CA GLU A 36 -8.71 1.16 -23.13
C GLU A 36 -7.94 2.24 -23.91
N ASN A 37 -6.88 2.82 -23.32
CA ASN A 37 -6.03 3.82 -23.96
C ASN A 37 -4.66 3.26 -24.38
N ASP A 38 -4.47 1.94 -24.38
CA ASP A 38 -3.20 1.28 -24.70
C ASP A 38 -2.02 1.73 -23.80
N ILE A 39 -2.32 1.96 -22.51
CA ILE A 39 -1.36 2.37 -21.48
C ILE A 39 -1.23 1.26 -20.44
N TYR A 40 0.01 0.95 -20.04
CA TYR A 40 0.26 -0.01 -18.97
C TYR A 40 0.03 0.62 -17.59
N PRO A 41 -0.93 0.13 -16.79
CA PRO A 41 -1.08 0.60 -15.42
C PRO A 41 0.05 0.06 -14.54
N TYR A 42 0.58 0.91 -13.66
CA TYR A 42 1.46 0.51 -12.56
C TYR A 42 1.02 1.17 -11.25
N SER A 43 1.46 0.63 -10.12
CA SER A 43 1.22 1.24 -8.81
C SER A 43 2.30 0.79 -7.85
N ALA A 44 2.73 1.68 -6.97
CA ALA A 44 3.70 1.39 -5.92
C ALA A 44 3.02 1.47 -4.55
N VAL A 45 3.34 0.52 -3.68
CA VAL A 45 2.89 0.53 -2.28
C VAL A 45 4.07 0.26 -1.38
N GLY A 46 4.07 0.88 -0.20
CA GLY A 46 5.03 0.53 0.84
C GLY A 46 4.88 -0.97 1.19
N PRO A 47 5.98 -1.68 1.48
CA PRO A 47 5.96 -3.12 1.80
C PRO A 47 5.05 -3.46 2.99
N TRP A 48 4.70 -2.45 3.80
CA TRP A 48 3.79 -2.56 4.92
C TRP A 48 2.30 -2.40 4.61
N ASN A 49 1.93 -1.86 3.46
CA ASN A 49 0.55 -1.55 3.14
C ASN A 49 -0.17 -2.80 2.60
N ILE A 50 -0.26 -3.82 3.47
CA ILE A 50 -0.88 -5.12 3.18
C ILE A 50 -2.30 -4.96 2.60
N PRO A 51 -3.18 -4.06 3.11
CA PRO A 51 -4.51 -3.88 2.53
C PRO A 51 -4.47 -3.40 1.07
N SER A 52 -3.58 -2.46 0.74
CA SER A 52 -3.46 -1.96 -0.64
C SER A 52 -2.84 -3.02 -1.55
N THR A 53 -1.79 -3.72 -1.11
CA THR A 53 -1.19 -4.84 -1.85
C THR A 53 -2.24 -5.90 -2.18
N ARG A 54 -3.08 -6.28 -1.21
CA ARG A 54 -4.19 -7.24 -1.44
C ARG A 54 -5.20 -6.72 -2.47
N THR A 55 -5.52 -5.43 -2.42
CA THR A 55 -6.45 -4.81 -3.36
C THR A 55 -5.89 -4.82 -4.78
N GLN A 56 -4.62 -4.44 -4.96
CA GLN A 56 -3.94 -4.45 -6.26
C GLN A 56 -3.92 -5.84 -6.88
N LEU A 57 -3.50 -6.86 -6.12
CA LEU A 57 -3.46 -8.25 -6.58
C LEU A 57 -4.86 -8.76 -6.94
N LYS A 58 -5.87 -8.43 -6.13
CA LYS A 58 -7.28 -8.78 -6.41
C LYS A 58 -7.79 -8.14 -7.71
N CYS A 59 -7.32 -6.95 -8.04
CA CYS A 59 -7.66 -6.23 -9.27
C CYS A 59 -6.83 -6.65 -10.49
N GLY A 60 -6.01 -7.71 -10.38
CA GLY A 60 -5.28 -8.30 -11.51
C GLY A 60 -3.87 -7.74 -11.72
N MET A 61 -3.37 -6.89 -10.82
CA MET A 61 -1.97 -6.44 -10.87
C MET A 61 -1.03 -7.60 -10.57
N LYS A 62 0.17 -7.56 -11.16
CA LYS A 62 1.26 -8.49 -10.87
C LYS A 62 2.40 -7.76 -10.16
N TYR A 63 3.01 -8.45 -9.21
CA TYR A 63 4.21 -7.97 -8.55
C TYR A 63 5.40 -8.05 -9.53
N ILE A 64 6.07 -6.91 -9.76
CA ILE A 64 7.18 -6.79 -10.72
C ILE A 64 8.53 -6.55 -10.04
N GLY A 65 8.57 -6.01 -8.83
CA GLY A 65 9.81 -5.71 -8.11
C GLY A 65 9.61 -4.81 -6.90
N ILE A 66 10.71 -4.53 -6.20
CA ILE A 66 10.81 -3.57 -5.09
C ILE A 66 11.92 -2.57 -5.44
N ASP A 67 11.63 -1.28 -5.28
CA ASP A 67 12.64 -0.23 -5.22
C ASP A 67 13.12 -0.06 -3.77
N MET A 68 14.42 -0.24 -3.54
CA MET A 68 15.04 -0.09 -2.22
C MET A 68 15.91 1.16 -2.19
N ARG A 69 15.65 2.06 -1.25
CA ARG A 69 16.52 3.20 -0.97
C ARG A 69 17.23 3.00 0.35
N GLY A 70 18.55 2.97 0.31
CA GLY A 70 19.37 3.02 1.51
C GLY A 70 19.29 4.42 2.12
N ILE A 71 18.75 4.51 3.33
CA ILE A 71 18.73 5.73 4.14
C ILE A 71 19.48 5.45 5.44
N ASP A 72 20.05 6.48 6.06
CA ASP A 72 20.77 6.41 7.34
C ASP A 72 19.85 6.16 8.55
N LYS A 73 18.57 5.89 8.30
CA LYS A 73 17.50 5.68 9.28
C LYS A 73 16.80 4.34 9.01
N PHE A 74 16.48 3.60 10.06
CA PHE A 74 15.77 2.33 9.93
C PHE A 74 14.24 2.58 9.99
N SER A 75 13.57 2.51 8.84
CA SER A 75 12.11 2.55 8.77
C SER A 75 11.54 1.17 9.13
N LEU A 76 11.03 1.04 10.36
CA LEU A 76 10.28 -0.14 10.76
C LEU A 76 8.98 -0.23 9.95
N SER A 77 8.76 -1.37 9.29
CA SER A 77 7.43 -1.69 8.81
C SER A 77 6.49 -1.87 10.01
N PRO A 78 5.20 -1.55 9.91
CA PRO A 78 4.16 -1.92 10.85
C PRO A 78 4.25 -3.43 11.11
N GLN A 79 4.83 -3.71 12.28
CA GLN A 79 5.07 -5.01 12.88
C GLN A 79 6.02 -5.97 12.14
N THR A 80 7.31 -5.86 12.47
CA THR A 80 8.11 -7.06 12.74
C THR A 80 7.79 -7.60 14.13
N LEU A 81 7.46 -8.90 14.23
CA LEU A 81 7.35 -9.63 15.49
C LEU A 81 8.65 -9.50 16.28
N GLY A 82 8.62 -8.77 17.40
CA GLY A 82 9.73 -8.69 18.34
C GLY A 82 9.90 -7.31 18.98
N TYR A 83 10.50 -7.29 20.17
CA TYR A 83 10.96 -6.06 20.80
C TYR A 83 12.38 -5.76 20.32
N PRO A 84 12.67 -4.55 19.80
CA PRO A 84 14.04 -4.12 19.58
C PRO A 84 14.82 -4.08 20.91
N ARG A 85 16.14 -3.94 20.79
CA ARG A 85 17.07 -3.83 21.92
C ARG A 85 16.58 -2.81 22.96
N LYS A 86 16.76 -3.10 24.26
CA LYS A 86 16.15 -2.36 25.40
C LYS A 86 16.40 -0.84 25.40
N ASP A 87 17.43 -0.37 24.71
CA ASP A 87 17.87 1.01 24.60
C ASP A 87 17.18 1.80 23.46
N ILE A 88 16.41 1.14 22.60
CA ILE A 88 15.76 1.77 21.45
C ILE A 88 14.35 2.23 21.83
N LYS A 89 14.09 3.54 21.73
CA LYS A 89 12.75 4.12 21.86
C LYS A 89 11.95 3.87 20.58
N ILE A 90 10.84 3.15 20.70
CA ILE A 90 9.91 2.89 19.61
C ILE A 90 8.83 3.96 19.63
N TYR A 91 8.48 4.48 18.46
CA TYR A 91 7.32 5.35 18.28
C TYR A 91 6.34 4.62 17.37
N ASP A 92 5.07 4.57 17.78
CA ASP A 92 4.00 4.04 16.94
C ASP A 92 3.63 5.10 15.90
N TYR A 93 4.11 4.90 14.68
CA TYR A 93 3.76 5.74 13.53
C TYR A 93 2.54 5.21 12.77
N TYR A 94 1.89 4.16 13.27
CA TYR A 94 0.84 3.48 12.52
C TYR A 94 -0.54 4.08 12.80
N PRO A 95 -1.32 4.39 11.77
CA PRO A 95 -2.70 4.78 11.95
C PRO A 95 -3.55 3.63 12.48
N GLU A 96 -4.42 3.89 13.45
CA GLU A 96 -5.22 2.84 14.11
C GLU A 96 -6.06 1.99 13.14
N TRP A 97 -6.52 2.57 12.04
CA TRP A 97 -7.34 1.88 11.02
C TRP A 97 -6.59 0.79 10.25
N ALA A 98 -5.27 0.85 10.25
CA ALA A 98 -4.43 -0.05 9.48
C ALA A 98 -4.01 -1.29 10.31
N PHE A 99 -4.30 -1.29 11.62
CA PHE A 99 -4.03 -2.42 12.53
C PHE A 99 -4.87 -3.64 12.16
N ASN A 100 -4.24 -4.82 12.24
CA ASN A 100 -4.96 -6.06 12.23
C ASN A 100 -5.86 -6.14 13.47
N LYS A 101 -7.17 -6.28 13.25
CA LYS A 101 -8.20 -6.33 14.30
C LYS A 101 -8.14 -7.59 15.17
N ASP A 102 -7.42 -8.62 14.71
CA ASP A 102 -7.21 -9.87 15.45
C ASP A 102 -6.07 -9.77 16.49
N ILE A 103 -5.42 -8.60 16.59
CA ILE A 103 -4.34 -8.37 17.57
C ILE A 103 -4.91 -7.70 18.81
N THR A 104 -4.92 -8.41 19.93
CA THR A 104 -5.25 -7.86 21.25
C THR A 104 -4.15 -6.91 21.70
N LYS A 105 -4.46 -5.63 21.88
CA LYS A 105 -3.56 -4.65 22.51
C LYS A 105 -3.50 -4.94 24.03
N ILE A 106 -2.30 -5.11 24.59
CA ILE A 106 -2.06 -5.30 26.04
C ILE A 106 -1.91 -3.94 26.70
#